data_AF-A0A495SSJ1-F1
#
_entry.id   AF-A0A495SSJ1-F1
#
_cell.length_a   1.000
_cell.length_b   1.000
_cell.length_c   1.000
_cell.angle_alpha   90.00
_cell.angle_beta   90.00
_cell.angle_gamma   90.00
#
_symmetry.space_group_name_H-M   'P 1'
#
loop_
_entity.id
_entity.type
_entity.pdbx_description
1 polymer ?
#
loop_
_entity_poly.entity_id
_entity_poly.type
_entity_poly.pdbx_seq_one_letter_code
_entity_poly.pdbx_strand_id
1 'polypeptide(L)'
;MRHRWPTEQELRQSFHAELERVVAGGGVRSCTGLDNDTSEALWAIASAEPADRGALVPAAYRAFAGQLDGSNAARWHEDLERRFEEREQRRQGEAD
;
A
#
# COMPACT_ATOMS: atom_id res chain seq x y z
N MET A 1 18.96 17.75 2.22
CA MET A 1 18.42 16.49 1.65
C MET A 1 17.49 16.87 0.51
N ARG A 2 17.72 16.38 -0.72
CA ARG A 2 16.84 16.68 -1.86
C ARG A 2 15.51 15.95 -1.65
N HIS A 3 14.43 16.68 -1.37
CA HIS A 3 13.05 16.21 -1.44
C HIS A 3 12.67 16.03 -2.92
N ARG A 4 13.16 14.97 -3.55
CA ARG A 4 12.65 14.58 -4.87
C ARG A 4 11.74 13.38 -4.65
N TRP A 5 10.56 13.44 -5.25
CA TRP A 5 9.70 12.27 -5.38
C TRP A 5 10.42 11.18 -6.19
N PRO A 6 10.36 9.91 -5.74
CA PRO A 6 10.94 8.81 -6.47
C PRO A 6 10.32 8.72 -7.86
N THR A 7 11.15 8.42 -8.85
CA THR A 7 10.71 8.11 -10.21
C THR A 7 10.02 6.76 -10.25
N GLU A 8 9.18 6.54 -11.26
CA GLU A 8 8.55 5.25 -11.51
C GLU A 8 9.56 4.09 -11.59
N GLN A 9 10.74 4.33 -12.14
CA GLN A 9 11.79 3.32 -12.24
C GLN A 9 12.40 2.98 -10.87
N GLU A 10 12.61 3.99 -10.01
CA GLU A 10 13.04 3.79 -8.61
C GLU A 10 11.97 3.04 -7.82
N LEU A 11 10.68 3.36 -8.02
CA LEU A 11 9.56 2.63 -7.40
C LEU A 11 9.55 1.15 -7.82
N ARG A 12 9.75 0.85 -9.11
CA ARG A 12 9.86 -0.55 -9.59
C ARG A 12 11.01 -1.29 -8.91
N GLN A 13 12.17 -0.67 -8.81
CA GLN A 13 13.34 -1.28 -8.15
C GLN A 13 13.05 -1.56 -6.66
N SER A 14 12.48 -0.58 -5.95
CA SER A 14 12.06 -0.76 -4.56
C SER A 14 11.05 -1.90 -4.42
N PHE A 15 10.03 -1.94 -5.27
CA PHE A 15 9.00 -2.98 -5.23
C PHE A 15 9.59 -4.38 -5.44
N HIS A 16 10.41 -4.57 -6.47
CA HIS A 16 11.02 -5.88 -6.74
C HIS A 16 11.97 -6.31 -5.61
N ALA A 17 12.79 -5.39 -5.09
CA ALA A 17 13.70 -5.70 -3.98
C ALA A 17 12.94 -6.12 -2.71
N GLU A 18 11.84 -5.46 -2.38
CA GLU A 18 11.01 -5.84 -1.24
C GLU A 18 10.22 -7.13 -1.50
N LEU A 19 9.72 -7.35 -2.72
CA LEU A 19 9.03 -8.58 -3.10
C LEU A 19 9.94 -9.81 -2.97
N GLU A 20 11.15 -9.75 -3.52
CA GLU A 20 12.15 -10.83 -3.39
C GLU A 20 12.46 -11.12 -1.92
N ARG A 21 12.60 -10.06 -1.12
CA ARG A 21 12.87 -10.16 0.31
C ARG A 21 11.74 -10.84 1.07
N VAL A 22 10.48 -10.45 0.87
CA VAL A 22 9.35 -11.04 1.61
C VAL A 22 9.06 -12.47 1.18
N VAL A 23 9.23 -12.80 -0.11
CA VAL A 23 9.10 -14.18 -0.59
C VAL A 23 10.17 -15.06 0.06
N ALA A 24 11.41 -14.57 0.18
CA ALA A 24 12.50 -15.25 0.87
C ALA A 24 12.37 -15.31 2.40
N GLY A 25 11.31 -14.71 2.99
CA GLY A 25 11.05 -14.73 4.43
C GLY A 25 11.66 -13.58 5.22
N GLY A 26 12.12 -12.53 4.56
CA GLY A 26 12.40 -11.26 5.19
C GLY A 26 11.12 -10.45 5.48
N GLY A 27 11.24 -9.39 6.27
CA GLY A 27 10.17 -8.41 6.47
C GLY A 27 10.27 -7.22 5.51
N VAL A 28 9.21 -6.41 5.45
CA VAL A 28 9.14 -5.18 4.64
C VAL A 28 9.93 -4.04 5.28
N ARG A 29 10.74 -3.33 4.50
CA ARG A 29 11.48 -2.15 4.97
C ARG A 29 10.61 -0.89 4.93
N SER A 30 10.90 0.04 5.84
CA SER A 30 10.34 1.39 5.81
C SER A 30 11.08 2.27 4.79
N CYS A 31 10.45 3.39 4.42
CA CYS A 31 11.06 4.46 3.61
C CYS A 31 11.48 4.02 2.18
N THR A 32 10.76 3.09 1.57
CA THR A 32 11.02 2.54 0.23
C THR A 32 10.41 3.39 -0.90
N GLY A 33 9.53 4.33 -0.55
CA GLY A 33 8.71 5.09 -1.52
C GLY A 33 7.44 4.36 -1.97
N LEU A 34 7.21 3.14 -1.49
CA LEU A 34 5.97 2.40 -1.73
C LEU A 34 4.82 3.00 -0.90
N ASP A 35 3.63 3.03 -1.49
CA ASP A 35 2.43 3.50 -0.78
C ASP A 35 1.94 2.45 0.23
N ASN A 36 0.90 2.82 0.99
CA ASN A 36 0.39 1.96 2.06
C ASN A 36 -0.20 0.66 1.50
N ASP A 37 -1.03 0.74 0.46
CA ASP A 37 -1.66 -0.44 -0.15
C ASP A 37 -0.63 -1.44 -0.68
N THR A 38 0.43 -0.95 -1.33
CA THR A 38 1.53 -1.79 -1.81
C THR A 38 2.30 -2.40 -0.64
N SER A 39 2.58 -1.61 0.40
CA SER A 39 3.28 -2.07 1.59
C SER A 39 2.48 -3.12 2.36
N GLU A 40 1.16 -2.96 2.46
CA GLU A 40 0.25 -3.93 3.09
C GLU A 40 0.21 -5.25 2.33
N ALA A 41 0.18 -5.21 1.00
CA ALA A 41 0.24 -6.42 0.20
C ALA A 41 1.57 -7.17 0.37
N LEU A 42 2.69 -6.47 0.49
CA LEU A 42 3.99 -7.06 0.81
C LEU A 42 4.03 -7.63 2.24
N TRP A 43 3.41 -6.94 3.20
CA TRP A 43 3.27 -7.44 4.57
C TRP A 43 2.43 -8.72 4.63
N ALA A 44 1.35 -8.81 3.86
CA ALA A 44 0.54 -10.02 3.76
C ALA A 44 1.38 -11.22 3.29
N ILE A 45 2.29 -11.02 2.32
CA ILE A 45 3.24 -12.05 1.90
C ILE A 45 4.20 -12.40 3.04
N ALA A 46 4.79 -11.40 3.70
CA ALA A 46 5.75 -11.61 4.79
C ALA A 46 5.15 -12.39 5.98
N SER A 47 3.88 -12.16 6.26
CA SER A 47 3.12 -12.80 7.34
C SER A 47 2.52 -14.16 6.99
N ALA A 48 2.51 -14.55 5.71
CA ALA A 48 1.96 -15.83 5.27
C ALA A 48 2.95 -16.99 5.48
N GLU A 49 2.38 -18.19 5.62
CA GLU A 49 3.13 -19.44 5.62
C GLU A 49 3.92 -19.58 4.31
N PRO A 50 5.15 -20.13 4.31
CA PRO A 50 6.01 -20.20 3.13
C PRO A 50 5.35 -20.83 1.89
N ALA A 51 4.46 -21.81 2.09
CA ALA A 51 3.72 -22.46 1.01
C ALA A 51 2.71 -21.54 0.32
N ASP A 52 2.17 -20.55 1.04
CA ASP A 52 1.10 -19.66 0.57
C ASP A 52 1.62 -18.35 -0.01
N ARG A 53 2.87 -17.98 0.27
CA ARG A 53 3.48 -16.71 -0.19
C ARG A 53 3.39 -16.50 -1.69
N GLY A 54 3.64 -17.56 -2.46
CA GLY A 54 3.57 -17.51 -3.93
C GLY A 54 2.19 -17.12 -4.46
N ALA A 55 1.12 -17.53 -3.77
CA ALA A 55 -0.26 -17.23 -4.15
C ALA A 55 -0.64 -15.75 -3.94
N LEU A 56 0.08 -15.04 -3.07
CA LEU A 56 -0.15 -13.63 -2.74
C LEU A 56 0.63 -12.66 -3.64
N VAL A 57 1.63 -13.14 -4.38
CA VAL A 57 2.43 -12.31 -5.30
C VAL A 57 1.57 -11.54 -6.32
N PRO A 58 0.55 -12.13 -6.98
CA PRO A 58 -0.30 -11.38 -7.89
C PRO A 58 -1.04 -10.21 -7.24
N ALA A 59 -1.41 -10.33 -5.95
CA ALA A 59 -2.07 -9.25 -5.22
C ALA A 59 -1.10 -8.08 -4.97
N ALA A 60 0.16 -8.36 -4.63
CA ALA A 60 1.20 -7.34 -4.49
C ALA A 60 1.46 -6.59 -5.81
N TYR A 61 1.50 -7.30 -6.95
CA TYR A 61 1.62 -6.66 -8.26
C TYR A 61 0.42 -5.78 -8.61
N ARG A 62 -0.80 -6.19 -8.25
CA ARG A 62 -2.00 -5.37 -8.46
C ARG A 62 -1.98 -4.10 -7.62
N ALA A 63 -1.59 -4.21 -6.34
CA ALA A 63 -1.45 -3.04 -5.47
C ALA A 63 -0.38 -2.08 -6.02
N PHE A 64 0.76 -2.60 -6.45
CA PHE A 64 1.81 -1.79 -7.05
C PHE A 64 1.40 -1.12 -8.37
N ALA A 65 0.65 -1.83 -9.24
CA ALA A 65 0.08 -1.21 -10.43
C ALA A 65 -0.83 -0.02 -10.06
N GLY A 66 -1.61 -0.17 -8.99
CA GLY A 66 -2.45 0.90 -8.45
C GLY A 66 -1.68 2.11 -7.91
N GLN A 67 -0.46 1.90 -7.43
CA GLN A 67 0.45 2.98 -7.06
C GLN A 67 0.93 3.75 -8.31
N LEU A 68 1.25 3.03 -9.40
CA LEU A 68 1.77 3.64 -10.62
C LEU A 68 0.70 4.40 -11.41
N ASP A 69 -0.51 3.86 -11.48
CA ASP A 69 -1.62 4.50 -12.19
C ASP A 69 -2.40 5.52 -11.34
N GLY A 70 -2.11 5.58 -10.03
CA GLY A 70 -2.71 6.52 -9.08
C GLY A 70 -4.05 6.07 -8.51
N SER A 71 -4.55 4.89 -8.86
CA SER A 71 -5.84 4.38 -8.35
C SER A 71 -5.83 4.08 -6.84
N ASN A 72 -4.69 3.75 -6.25
CA ASN A 72 -4.58 3.62 -4.79
C ASN A 72 -4.83 4.98 -4.11
N ALA A 73 -4.21 6.05 -4.62
CA ALA A 73 -4.39 7.40 -4.08
C ALA A 73 -5.83 7.91 -4.27
N ALA A 74 -6.46 7.61 -5.41
CA ALA A 74 -7.87 7.95 -5.65
C ALA A 74 -8.79 7.25 -4.64
N ARG A 75 -8.61 5.94 -4.44
CA ARG A 75 -9.37 5.17 -3.43
C ARG A 75 -9.17 5.70 -2.02
N TRP A 76 -7.93 6.10 -1.68
CA TRP A 76 -7.64 6.67 -0.37
C TRP A 76 -8.35 8.01 -0.13
N HIS A 77 -8.41 8.88 -1.15
CA HIS A 77 -9.19 10.13 -1.06
C HIS A 77 -10.69 9.86 -0.88
N GLU A 78 -11.28 8.93 -1.64
CA GLU A 78 -12.69 8.57 -1.50
C GLU A 78 -13.02 8.02 -0.10
N ASP A 79 -12.15 7.19 0.47
CA ASP A 79 -12.31 6.67 1.84
C ASP A 79 -12.18 7.78 2.89
N LEU A 80 -11.27 8.74 2.69
CA LEU A 80 -11.17 9.90 3.57
C LEU A 80 -12.43 10.76 3.55
N GLU A 81 -12.95 11.09 2.36
CA GLU A 81 -14.16 11.90 2.19
C GLU A 81 -15.35 11.25 2.91
N ARG A 82 -15.55 9.94 2.72
CA ARG A 82 -16.59 9.18 3.43
C ARG A 82 -16.45 9.26 4.95
N ARG A 83 -15.23 9.10 5.48
CA ARG A 83 -14.97 9.19 6.93
C ARG A 83 -15.22 10.58 7.48
N PHE A 84 -15.03 11.64 6.69
CA PHE A 84 -15.38 12.99 7.10
C PHE A 84 -16.90 13.17 7.16
N GLU A 85 -17.62 12.74 6.12
CA GLU A 85 -19.09 12.80 6.07
C GLU A 85 -19.74 12.02 7.22
N GLU A 86 -19.24 10.83 7.55
CA GLU A 86 -19.72 10.02 8.67
C GLU A 86 -19.52 10.74 10.03
N ARG A 87 -18.40 11.45 10.19
CA ARG A 87 -18.11 12.21 11.43
C ARG A 87 -18.99 13.44 11.56
N GLU A 88 -19.31 14.12 10.47
CA GLU A 88 -20.23 15.27 10.47
C GLU A 88 -21.65 14.82 10.81
N GLN A 89 -22.12 13.71 10.24
CA GLN A 89 -23.44 13.13 10.55
C GLN A 89 -23.56 12.75 12.03
N ARG A 90 -22.52 12.12 12.62
CA ARG A 90 -22.53 11.79 14.05
C ARG A 90 -22.60 13.04 14.93
N ARG A 91 -21.84 14.10 14.59
CA ARG A 91 -21.88 15.37 15.33
C ARG A 91 -23.26 16.03 15.24
N GLN A 92 -23.92 15.95 14.09
CA GLN A 92 -25.24 16.55 13.89
C GLN A 92 -26.35 15.79 14.65
N GLY A 93 -26.27 14.46 14.72
CA GLY A 93 -27.24 13.63 15.46
C GLY A 93 -27.07 13.62 16.99
N GLU A 94 -25.92 14.07 17.51
CA GLU A 94 -25.70 14.30 18.96
C GLU A 94 -26.22 15.67 19.43
N ALA A 95 -26.63 16.55 18.50
CA ALA A 95 -27.14 17.89 18.77
C ALA A 95 -28.68 18.01 18.73
N ASP A 96 -29.38 16.90 18.46
CA ASP A 96 -30.85 16.72 18.54
C ASP A 96 -31.24 15.86 19.75
#